data_AF-A0A914RXF3-F1
#
_entry.id   AF-A0A914RXF3-F1
#
_cell.length_a   1.000
_cell.length_b   1.000
_cell.length_c   1.000
_cell.angle_alpha   90.00
_cell.angle_beta   90.00
_cell.angle_gamma   90.00
#
_symmetry.space_group_name_H-M   'P 1'
#
loop_
_entity.id
_entity.type
_entity.pdbx_description
1 polymer ?
#
loop_
_entity_poly.entity_id
_entity_poly.type
_entity_poly.pdbx_seq_one_letter_code
_entity_poly.pdbx_strand_id
1 'polypeptide(L)' 'MLTKTLIQDGNGSISSKELGVAMRSLGQNPTEQELLDMVNEVDIDG' A
#
# COMPACT_ATOMS: atom_id res chain seq x y z
N MET A 1 1.20 -13.54 -12.99
CA MET A 1 0.38 -12.46 -13.57
C MET A 1 -0.69 -11.96 -12.58
N LEU A 2 -0.33 -11.68 -11.32
CA LEU A 2 -1.31 -11.29 -10.28
C LEU A 2 -0.96 -9.97 -9.56
N THR A 3 0.25 -9.45 -9.69
CA THR A 3 0.68 -8.23 -8.97
C THR A 3 0.80 -6.99 -9.85
N LYS A 4 0.80 -7.13 -11.17
CA LYS A 4 1.14 -6.03 -12.10
C LYS A 4 -0.01 -5.06 -12.40
N THR A 5 -1.22 -5.33 -11.92
CA THR A 5 -2.42 -4.52 -12.22
C THR A 5 -2.96 -3.77 -11.00
N LEU A 6 -2.46 -4.05 -9.79
CA LEU A 6 -2.96 -3.44 -8.54
C LEU A 6 -2.07 -2.31 -8.01
N ILE A 7 -1.07 -1.86 -8.79
CA ILE A 7 -0.09 -0.84 -8.37
C ILE A 7 0.07 0.20 -9.50
N GLN A 8 -1.02 0.53 -10.18
CA GLN A 8 -0.96 1.52 -11.24
C GLN A 8 -2.25 2.33 -11.33
N ASP A 9 -2.70 2.87 -10.19
CA ASP A 9 -3.29 4.20 -10.26
C ASP A 9 -2.13 5.14 -10.59
N GLY A 10 -2.13 5.64 -11.83
CA GLY A 10 -1.02 6.34 -12.48
C GLY A 10 -0.66 7.72 -11.90
N ASN A 11 -0.74 7.89 -10.57
CA ASN A 11 -0.31 9.09 -9.84
C ASN A 11 1.04 8.93 -9.14
N GLY A 12 1.60 7.71 -9.06
CA GLY A 12 2.88 7.46 -8.39
C GLY A 12 2.80 7.33 -6.85
N SER A 13 1.60 7.36 -6.27
CA SER A 13 1.36 7.26 -4.82
C SER A 13 0.59 5.97 -4.51
N ILE A 14 1.09 5.18 -3.56
CA ILE A 14 0.45 3.94 -3.12
C ILE A 14 -0.65 4.27 -2.11
N SER A 15 -1.88 3.85 -2.35
CA SER A 15 -2.97 3.96 -1.37
C SER A 15 -2.84 2.91 -0.25
N SER A 16 -3.41 3.20 0.93
CA SER A 16 -3.39 2.27 2.09
C SER A 16 -4.01 0.91 1.76
N LYS A 17 -4.96 0.90 0.82
CA LYS A 17 -5.61 -0.31 0.32
C LYS A 17 -4.66 -1.17 -0.51
N GLU A 18 -3.90 -0.56 -1.43
CA GLU A 18 -2.90 -1.26 -2.25
C GLU A 18 -1.76 -1.79 -1.38
N LEU A 19 -1.29 -0.98 -0.41
CA LEU A 19 -0.31 -1.41 0.58
C LEU A 19 -0.81 -2.62 1.37
N GLY A 20 -2.07 -2.60 1.81
CA GLY A 20 -2.69 -3.72 2.53
C GLY A 20 -2.77 -5.00 1.71
N VAL A 21 -3.04 -4.91 0.40
CA VAL A 21 -3.02 -6.08 -0.49
C VAL A 21 -1.60 -6.62 -0.68
N ALA A 22 -0.61 -5.74 -0.84
CA ALA A 22 0.79 -6.14 -0.95
C ALA A 22 1.27 -6.84 0.33
N MET A 23 1.02 -6.26 1.50
CA MET A 23 1.41 -6.82 2.79
C MET A 23 0.74 -8.18 3.06
N ARG A 24 -0.55 -8.31 2.76
CA ARG A 24 -1.25 -9.61 2.88
C ARG A 24 -0.75 -10.66 1.91
N SER A 25 -0.33 -10.26 0.71
CA SER A 25 0.30 -11.17 -0.26
C SER A 25 1.67 -11.67 0.20
N LEU A 26 2.35 -10.90 1.06
CA LEU A 26 3.61 -11.29 1.73
C LEU A 26 3.37 -12.09 3.02
N GLY A 27 2.12 -12.40 3.36
CA GLY A 27 1.75 -13.17 4.56
C GLY A 27 1.65 -12.35 5.84
N GLN A 28 1.73 -11.02 5.75
CA GLN A 28 1.48 -10.12 6.88
C GLN A 28 -0.04 -9.88 7.03
N ASN A 29 -0.50 -9.48 8.21
CA ASN A 29 -1.90 -9.10 8.41
C ASN A 29 -2.02 -7.76 9.15
N PRO A 30 -1.58 -6.66 8.51
CA PRO A 30 -1.64 -5.34 9.12
C PRO A 30 -3.08 -4.85 9.27
N THR A 31 -3.31 -4.07 10.31
CA THR A 31 -4.55 -3.34 10.55
C THR A 31 -4.66 -2.14 9.62
N GLU A 32 -5.89 -1.63 9.45
CA GLU A 32 -6.13 -0.44 8.62
C GLU A 32 -5.41 0.80 9.18
N GLN A 33 -5.29 0.91 10.51
CA GLN A 33 -4.55 1.99 11.17
C GLN A 33 -3.05 1.93 10.84
N GLU A 34 -2.42 0.76 10.95
CA GLU A 34 -1.00 0.58 10.60
C GLU A 34 -0.75 0.91 9.12
N LEU A 35 -1.67 0.54 8.23
CA LEU A 35 -1.57 0.87 6.80
C LEU A 35 -1.70 2.37 6.55
N LEU A 36 -2.58 3.07 7.27
CA LEU A 36 -2.74 4.52 7.19
C LEU A 36 -1.50 5.24 7.71
N ASP A 37 -0.95 4.79 8.84
CA ASP A 37 0.27 5.35 9.42
C ASP A 37 1.45 5.20 8.45
N MET A 38 1.62 4.01 7.85
CA MET A 38 2.66 3.76 6.84
C MET A 38 2.51 4.62 5.59
N VAL A 39 1.28 4.87 5.12
CA VAL A 39 1.06 5.75 3.95
C VAL A 39 1.33 7.21 4.31
N ASN A 40 0.90 7.65 5.49
CA ASN A 40 1.17 9.01 5.99
C ASN A 40 2.66 9.26 6.24
N GLU A 41 3.42 8.25 6.67
CA GLU A 41 4.89 8.33 6.84
C GLU A 41 5.65 8.37 5.51
N VAL A 42 5.08 7.89 4.41
CA VAL A 42 5.74 7.91 3.10
C VAL A 42 5.41 9.19 2.32
N ASP A 43 4.27 9.83 2.59
CA ASP A 43 3.85 11.10 1.94
C ASP A 43 4.52 12.35 2.54
N ILE A 44 5.33 12.21 3.60
CA ILE A 44 6.12 13.31 4.19
C ILE A 44 7.43 13.59 3.45
N ASP A 45 7.91 12.66 2.63
CA ASP A 45 9.05 12.87 1.72
C ASP A 45 8.51 13.09 0.30
N GLY A 46 8.03 14.31 0.04
CA GLY A 46 7.54 14.74 -1.29
C GLY A 46 8.60 14.70 -2.41
#